data_AF-A0A962NGV3-F1
#
_entry.id   AF-A0A962NGV3-F1
#
_cell.length_a   1.000
_cell.length_b   1.000
_cell.length_c   1.000
_cell.angle_alpha   90.00
_cell.angle_beta   90.00
_cell.angle_gamma   90.00
#
_symmetry.space_group_name_H-M   'P 1'
#
loop_
_entity.id
_entity.type
_entity.pdbx_description
1 polymer ?
#
loop_
_entity_poly.entity_id
_entity_poly.type
_entity_poly.pdbx_seq_one_letter_code
_entity_poly.pdbx_strand_id
1 'polypeptide(L)'
;MNDKCVADIEGPWVEPELNSGLIQSCRDNWSTPITQVTNHVLATFIRQNLALSIAMPEARSRLDRGYIDGSELYEDELDVAMKNAQRRSARWWFSHRSIGPGSLSDEQH
;
A
#
# COMPACT_ATOMS: atom_id res chain seq x y z
N MET A 1 -19.20 -4.07 -2.67
CA MET A 1 -17.80 -4.31 -3.07
C MET A 1 -17.11 -2.95 -3.11
N ASN A 2 -15.84 -2.87 -2.75
CA ASN A 2 -15.12 -1.59 -2.81
C ASN A 2 -14.69 -1.38 -4.26
N ASP A 3 -15.47 -0.59 -5.00
CA ASP A 3 -15.25 -0.36 -6.44
C ASP A 3 -14.28 0.80 -6.71
N LYS A 4 -13.58 1.26 -5.65
CA LYS A 4 -12.58 2.33 -5.75
C LYS A 4 -11.33 1.87 -6.48
N CYS A 5 -10.76 2.77 -7.27
CA CYS A 5 -9.49 2.63 -7.95
C CYS A 5 -8.42 3.57 -7.37
N VAL A 6 -7.20 3.52 -7.90
CA VAL A 6 -6.12 4.43 -7.47
C VAL A 6 -6.47 5.88 -7.80
N ALA A 7 -7.09 6.12 -8.95
CA ALA A 7 -7.49 7.46 -9.37
C ALA A 7 -8.47 8.15 -8.38
N ASP A 8 -9.32 7.38 -7.71
CA ASP A 8 -10.26 7.91 -6.70
C ASP A 8 -9.55 8.37 -5.41
N ILE A 9 -8.33 7.89 -5.16
CA ILE A 9 -7.56 8.18 -3.95
C ILE A 9 -6.45 9.20 -4.22
N GLU A 10 -5.68 8.99 -5.29
CA GLU A 10 -4.51 9.80 -5.64
C GLU A 10 -4.82 10.89 -6.67
N GLY A 11 -6.01 10.85 -7.29
CA GLY A 11 -6.41 11.77 -8.36
C GLY A 11 -6.04 11.28 -9.76
N PRO A 12 -6.27 12.12 -10.79
CA PRO A 12 -5.99 11.76 -12.17
C PRO A 12 -4.50 11.49 -12.40
N TRP A 13 -4.20 10.59 -13.33
CA TRP A 13 -2.82 10.31 -13.72
C TRP A 13 -2.11 11.56 -14.24
N VAL A 14 -0.91 11.80 -13.74
CA VAL A 14 0.00 12.85 -14.24
C VAL A 14 1.15 12.17 -14.94
N GLU A 15 1.39 12.53 -16.21
CA GLU A 15 2.44 11.93 -17.01
C GLU A 15 3.83 12.26 -16.44
N PRO A 16 4.63 11.27 -16.03
CA PRO A 16 6.00 11.49 -15.60
C PRO A 16 6.94 11.65 -16.81
N GLU A 17 8.10 12.29 -16.59
CA GLU A 17 9.11 12.49 -17.64
C GLU A 17 9.83 11.18 -18.03
N LEU A 18 9.88 10.21 -17.11
CA LEU A 18 10.47 8.91 -17.33
C LEU A 18 9.43 7.95 -17.92
N ASN A 19 9.80 7.19 -18.95
CA ASN A 19 8.99 6.07 -19.43
C ASN A 19 9.65 4.74 -19.03
N SER A 20 8.97 3.97 -18.18
CA SER A 20 9.43 2.66 -17.71
C SER A 20 8.27 1.68 -17.61
N GLY A 21 8.56 0.37 -17.64
CA GLY A 21 7.53 -0.66 -17.50
C GLY A 21 6.73 -0.56 -16.19
N LEU A 22 7.35 -0.09 -15.11
CA LEU A 22 6.67 0.20 -13.85
C LEU A 22 5.62 1.32 -14.00
N ILE A 23 6.02 2.40 -14.66
CA ILE A 23 5.15 3.56 -14.92
C ILE A 23 3.98 3.15 -15.81
N GLN A 24 4.26 2.40 -16.87
CA GLN A 24 3.23 1.87 -17.75
C GLN A 24 2.25 0.96 -17.00
N SER A 25 2.75 0.05 -16.15
CA SER A 25 1.92 -0.84 -15.34
C SER A 25 1.00 -0.08 -14.39
N CYS A 26 1.52 0.98 -13.74
CA CYS A 26 0.71 1.86 -12.90
C CYS A 26 -0.37 2.60 -13.71
N ARG A 27 0.00 3.14 -14.88
CA ARG A 27 -0.92 3.86 -15.77
C ARG A 27 -2.06 2.96 -16.26
N ASP A 28 -1.73 1.76 -16.73
CA ASP A 28 -2.69 0.82 -17.32
C ASP A 28 -3.75 0.36 -16.30
N ASN A 29 -3.42 0.41 -15.01
CA ASN A 29 -4.30 -0.04 -13.93
C ASN A 29 -4.83 1.10 -13.05
N TRP A 30 -4.53 2.36 -13.39
CA TRP A 30 -4.79 3.52 -12.54
C TRP A 30 -6.28 3.69 -12.20
N SER A 31 -7.14 3.44 -13.18
CA SER A 31 -8.60 3.53 -13.07
C SER A 31 -9.29 2.18 -12.92
N THR A 32 -8.54 1.10 -12.78
CA THR A 32 -9.10 -0.24 -12.57
C THR A 32 -9.52 -0.39 -11.11
N PRO A 33 -10.74 -0.90 -10.81
CA PRO A 33 -11.15 -1.16 -9.44
C PRO A 33 -10.13 -2.05 -8.72
N ILE A 34 -9.83 -1.73 -7.45
CA ILE A 34 -8.77 -2.43 -6.70
C ILE A 34 -9.02 -3.93 -6.56
N THR A 35 -10.30 -4.34 -6.59
CA THR A 35 -10.72 -5.75 -6.53
C THR A 35 -10.45 -6.51 -7.84
N GLN A 36 -10.21 -5.80 -8.95
CA GLN A 36 -10.04 -6.37 -10.29
C GLN A 36 -8.58 -6.38 -10.78
N VAL A 37 -7.68 -5.64 -10.12
CA VAL A 37 -6.25 -5.70 -10.46
C VAL A 37 -5.64 -7.04 -10.05
N THR A 38 -4.55 -7.43 -10.69
CA THR A 38 -3.83 -8.67 -10.35
C THR A 38 -3.02 -8.54 -9.06
N ASN A 39 -2.60 -9.64 -8.45
CA ASN A 39 -1.72 -9.65 -7.28
C ASN A 39 -0.42 -8.92 -7.56
N HIS A 40 0.17 -9.09 -8.75
CA HIS A 40 1.37 -8.36 -9.14
C HIS A 40 1.17 -6.84 -9.20
N VAL A 41 0.07 -6.37 -9.80
CA VAL A 41 -0.26 -4.95 -9.86
C VAL A 41 -0.54 -4.40 -8.46
N LEU A 42 -1.28 -5.16 -7.64
CA LEU A 42 -1.56 -4.79 -6.25
C LEU A 42 -0.28 -4.67 -5.42
N ALA A 43 0.64 -5.63 -5.55
CA ALA A 43 1.96 -5.59 -4.93
C ALA A 43 2.78 -4.38 -5.41
N THR A 44 2.67 -4.04 -6.70
CA THR A 44 3.30 -2.85 -7.29
C THR A 44 2.77 -1.56 -6.66
N PHE A 45 1.46 -1.38 -6.55
CA PHE A 45 0.89 -0.23 -5.85
C PHE A 45 1.39 -0.12 -4.41
N ILE A 46 1.41 -1.23 -3.68
CA ILE A 46 1.91 -1.27 -2.30
C ILE A 46 3.40 -0.90 -2.20
N ARG A 47 4.25 -1.36 -3.14
CA ARG A 47 5.68 -0.99 -3.18
C ARG A 47 5.88 0.49 -3.46
N GLN A 48 5.07 1.07 -4.36
CA GLN A 48 5.14 2.49 -4.71
C GLN A 48 4.40 3.41 -3.73
N ASN A 49 3.79 2.86 -2.67
CA ASN A 49 2.97 3.56 -1.69
C ASN A 49 1.75 4.29 -2.30
N LEU A 50 1.16 3.70 -3.34
CA LEU A 50 -0.01 4.23 -4.02
C LEU A 50 -1.29 3.65 -3.41
N ALA A 51 -2.25 4.52 -3.10
CA ALA A 51 -3.60 4.20 -2.63
C ALA A 51 -3.61 3.16 -1.50
N LEU A 52 -2.66 3.26 -0.55
CA LEU A 52 -2.47 2.26 0.52
C LEU A 52 -3.73 2.01 1.36
N SER A 53 -4.60 3.02 1.46
CA SER A 53 -5.88 2.94 2.18
C SER A 53 -6.87 1.91 1.58
N ILE A 54 -6.74 1.60 0.29
CA ILE A 54 -7.56 0.58 -0.39
C ILE A 54 -6.74 -0.64 -0.83
N ALA A 55 -5.45 -0.45 -1.16
CA ALA A 55 -4.59 -1.54 -1.62
C ALA A 55 -4.22 -2.51 -0.50
N MET A 56 -3.91 -2.01 0.71
CA MET A 56 -3.54 -2.87 1.83
C MET A 56 -4.70 -3.75 2.34
N PRO A 57 -5.94 -3.23 2.51
CA PRO A 57 -7.08 -4.07 2.87
C PRO A 57 -7.40 -5.15 1.83
N GLU A 58 -7.33 -4.82 0.54
CA GLU A 58 -7.57 -5.81 -0.53
C GLU A 58 -6.48 -6.89 -0.54
N ALA A 59 -5.21 -6.51 -0.44
CA ALA A 59 -4.10 -7.45 -0.38
C ALA A 59 -4.24 -8.39 0.82
N ARG A 60 -4.62 -7.85 1.98
CA ARG A 60 -4.88 -8.63 3.19
C ARG A 60 -6.02 -9.63 2.98
N SER A 61 -7.13 -9.17 2.42
CA SER A 61 -8.29 -10.01 2.08
C SER A 61 -7.91 -11.18 1.15
N ARG A 62 -7.09 -10.92 0.12
CA ARG A 62 -6.62 -11.96 -0.81
C ARG A 62 -5.75 -13.00 -0.13
N LEU A 63 -4.84 -12.58 0.74
CA LEU A 63 -3.96 -13.49 1.47
C LEU A 63 -4.77 -14.33 2.48
N ASP A 64 -5.70 -13.71 3.22
CA ASP A 64 -6.53 -14.41 4.21
C ASP A 64 -7.43 -15.48 3.54
N ARG A 65 -7.87 -15.27 2.29
CA ARG A 65 -8.67 -16.24 1.52
C ARG A 65 -7.86 -17.19 0.63
N GLY A 66 -6.53 -17.08 0.63
CA GLY A 66 -5.64 -17.89 -0.22
C GLY A 66 -5.84 -17.67 -1.72
N TYR A 67 -6.14 -16.44 -2.14
CA TYR A 67 -6.35 -16.13 -3.56
C TYR A 67 -5.05 -16.04 -4.34
N ILE A 68 -4.96 -16.85 -5.39
CA ILE A 68 -3.80 -16.94 -6.28
C ILE A 68 -4.31 -16.72 -7.71
N ASP A 69 -3.75 -15.72 -8.41
CA ASP A 69 -4.08 -15.43 -9.81
C ASP A 69 -2.95 -15.74 -10.80
N GLY A 70 -1.83 -16.28 -10.31
CA GLY A 70 -0.67 -16.65 -11.12
C GLY A 70 0.07 -15.47 -11.75
N SER A 71 -0.23 -14.23 -11.34
CA SER A 71 0.39 -13.02 -11.91
C SER A 71 1.73 -12.64 -11.27
N GLU A 72 2.02 -13.15 -10.07
CA GLU A 72 3.19 -12.76 -9.28
C GLU A 72 4.50 -13.11 -9.99
N LEU A 73 5.47 -12.19 -9.96
CA LEU A 73 6.76 -12.36 -10.62
C LEU A 73 7.72 -13.31 -9.88
N TYR A 74 7.47 -13.49 -8.59
CA TYR A 74 8.20 -14.39 -7.71
C TYR A 74 7.26 -14.86 -6.59
N GLU A 75 7.65 -15.93 -5.91
CA GLU A 75 6.85 -16.53 -4.83
C GLU A 75 6.56 -15.52 -3.71
N ASP A 76 5.30 -15.48 -3.28
CA ASP A 76 4.78 -14.63 -2.21
C ASP A 76 5.01 -13.11 -2.43
N GLU A 77 5.06 -12.65 -3.69
CA GLU A 77 5.31 -11.25 -4.03
C GLU A 77 4.38 -10.29 -3.29
N LEU A 78 3.08 -10.61 -3.22
CA LEU A 78 2.08 -9.77 -2.57
C LEU A 78 2.28 -9.69 -1.05
N ASP A 79 2.55 -10.81 -0.40
CA ASP A 79 2.79 -10.87 1.04
C ASP A 79 4.08 -10.13 1.43
N VAL A 80 5.15 -10.32 0.64
CA VAL A 80 6.42 -9.59 0.82
C VAL A 80 6.20 -8.08 0.68
N ALA A 81 5.42 -7.63 -0.30
CA ALA A 81 5.09 -6.22 -0.48
C ALA A 81 4.34 -5.66 0.75
N MET A 82 3.34 -6.36 1.26
CA MET A 82 2.61 -5.94 2.47
C MET A 82 3.50 -5.85 3.70
N LYS A 83 4.31 -6.89 3.98
CA LYS A 83 5.24 -6.92 5.12
C LYS A 83 6.22 -5.75 5.07
N ASN A 84 6.72 -5.43 3.88
CA ASN A 84 7.59 -4.27 3.68
C ASN A 84 6.87 -2.94 3.92
N ALA A 85 5.61 -2.79 3.48
CA ALA A 85 4.81 -1.60 3.76
C ALA A 85 4.51 -1.39 5.25
N GLN A 86 4.21 -2.47 5.97
CA GLN A 86 4.01 -2.44 7.42
C GLN A 86 5.28 -2.03 8.17
N ARG A 87 6.45 -2.58 7.78
CA ARG A 87 7.75 -2.17 8.33
C ARG A 87 8.05 -0.69 8.10
N ARG A 88 7.73 -0.15 6.92
CA ARG A 88 7.87 1.29 6.62
C ARG A 88 6.97 2.14 7.53
N SER A 89 5.72 1.73 7.73
CA SER A 89 4.72 2.45 8.52
C SER A 89 5.03 2.43 10.03
N ALA A 90 5.49 1.29 10.55
CA ALA A 90 5.91 1.17 11.94
C ALA A 90 7.08 2.13 12.25
N ARG A 91 8.04 2.23 11.33
CA ARG A 91 9.18 3.16 11.45
C ARG A 91 8.74 4.64 11.44
N TRP A 92 7.71 4.98 10.66
CA TRP A 92 7.10 6.32 10.68
C TRP A 92 6.42 6.63 12.03
N TRP A 93 5.68 5.67 12.58
CA TRP A 93 5.03 5.78 13.89
C TRP A 93 6.01 5.93 15.06
N PHE A 94 7.15 5.22 15.05
CA PHE A 94 8.19 5.38 16.07
C PHE A 94 9.01 6.67 15.89
N SER A 95 9.17 7.16 14.65
CA SER A 95 9.93 8.40 14.36
C SER A 95 9.17 9.69 14.69
N HIS A 96 7.83 9.67 14.69
CA HIS A 96 7.01 10.87 14.92
C HIS A 96 6.32 10.93 16.30
N ARG A 97 6.52 9.92 17.16
CA ARG A 97 6.04 9.89 18.56
C ARG A 97 7.15 10.29 19.54
N SER A 98 7.82 11.41 19.29
CA SER A 98 8.76 12.02 20.21
C SER A 98 8.41 13.48 20.49
N ILE A 99 7.15 13.77 20.85
CA ILE A 99 6.76 14.98 21.61
C ILE A 99 5.63 14.61 22.59
N GLY A 100 6.01 14.43 23.87
CA GLY A 100 5.24 14.65 25.12
C GLY A 100 3.94 13.88 25.39
N PRO A 101 3.57 13.62 26.68
CA PRO A 101 3.85 14.50 27.80
C PRO A 101 4.51 13.80 29.00
N GLY A 102 5.65 14.34 29.46
CA GLY A 102 6.16 14.08 30.80
C GLY A 102 5.63 15.14 31.76
N SER A 103 4.34 15.06 32.13
CA SER A 103 3.85 15.65 33.37
C SER A 103 3.74 14.55 34.40
N LEU A 104 4.78 14.40 35.21
CA LEU A 104 4.74 13.72 36.49
C LEU A 104 4.83 14.82 37.55
N SER A 105 3.66 15.28 37.98
CA SER A 105 3.50 15.92 39.28
C SER A 105 3.52 14.78 40.30
N ASP A 106 4.68 14.45 40.83
CA ASP A 106 4.77 13.65 42.05
C ASP A 106 4.83 14.61 43.24
N GLU A 107 3.67 14.70 43.88
CA GLU A 107 3.47 15.13 45.25
C GLU A 107 4.40 14.32 46.17
N GLN A 108 5.35 14.98 46.84
CA GLN A 108 6.01 14.42 48.01
C GLN A 108 5.93 15.43 49.16
N HIS A 109 5.06 15.04 50.12
CA HIS A 109 5.14 15.15 51.58
C HIS A 109 5.68 16.45 52.22
#